data_AF-A0A6J7JEG1-F1
#
_entry.id   AF-A0A6J7JEG1-F1
#
_cell.length_a   1.000
_cell.length_b   1.000
_cell.length_c   1.000
_cell.angle_alpha   90.00
_cell.angle_beta   90.00
_cell.angle_gamma   90.00
#
_symmetry.space_group_name_H-M   'P 1'
#
loop_
_entity.id
_entity.type
_entity.pdbx_description
1 polymer ?
#
loop_
_entity_poly.entity_id
_entity_poly.type
_entity_poly.pdbx_seq_one_letter_code
_entity_poly.pdbx_strand_id
1 'polypeptide(L)'
;MHKIKKRNQLAVVRALWTVRNAIAQEVDISQGRLLSDAAIVEIATVAHTKTIKTKKDLERTLRPLGLRARWLENAASWINAISDALALGEDQWPQVRSDSDSLPPLKIWRERFPDKYAPLTHAKALLSAKATELDIPLENMITPEYIRRICWNAPKGDVARSLATLGARSWQIEIAAPLLEAALLETVPLAAPESPEPDEAPTQM
;
A
#
# COMPACT_ATOMS: atom_id res chain seq x y z
N MET A 1 -7.92 7.49 3.47
CA MET A 1 -8.43 7.02 2.16
C MET A 1 -9.60 6.04 2.24
N HIS A 2 -9.85 5.31 3.33
CA HIS A 2 -10.93 4.29 3.44
C HIS A 2 -12.37 4.76 3.18
N LYS A 3 -12.64 6.07 3.20
CA LYS A 3 -13.97 6.64 2.90
C LYS A 3 -14.28 6.73 1.40
N ILE A 4 -13.25 6.75 0.54
CA ILE A 4 -13.42 6.91 -0.91
C ILE A 4 -13.70 5.53 -1.53
N LYS A 5 -14.86 5.38 -2.17
CA LYS A 5 -15.30 4.09 -2.74
C LYS A 5 -15.59 4.15 -4.23
N LYS A 6 -15.84 5.35 -4.78
CA LYS A 6 -16.26 5.54 -6.17
C LYS A 6 -15.13 6.12 -7.03
N ARG A 7 -15.11 5.78 -8.33
CA ARG A 7 -14.08 6.21 -9.29
C ARG A 7 -14.06 7.73 -9.52
N ASN A 8 -15.22 8.36 -9.58
CA ASN A 8 -15.31 9.82 -9.69
C ASN A 8 -14.75 10.55 -8.46
N GLN A 9 -14.98 10.02 -7.25
CA GLN A 9 -14.37 10.56 -6.04
C GLN A 9 -12.84 10.47 -6.12
N LEU A 10 -12.29 9.37 -6.64
CA LEU A 10 -10.85 9.24 -6.89
C LEU A 10 -10.33 10.22 -7.94
N ALA A 11 -11.12 10.52 -8.99
CA ALA A 11 -10.76 11.54 -9.97
C ALA A 11 -10.60 12.91 -9.31
N VAL A 12 -11.53 13.29 -8.41
CA VAL A 12 -11.45 14.54 -7.64
C VAL A 12 -10.25 14.54 -6.68
N VAL A 13 -10.00 13.43 -5.98
CA VAL A 13 -8.81 13.29 -5.11
C VAL A 13 -7.52 13.47 -5.91
N ARG A 14 -7.40 12.80 -7.07
CA ARG A 14 -6.24 12.92 -7.97
C ARG A 14 -6.03 14.37 -8.39
N ALA A 15 -7.07 15.04 -8.88
CA ALA A 15 -6.98 16.41 -9.36
C ALA A 15 -6.56 17.38 -8.24
N LEU A 16 -7.21 17.29 -7.06
CA LEU A 16 -6.86 18.13 -5.92
C LEU A 16 -5.43 17.89 -5.43
N TRP A 17 -4.99 16.64 -5.39
CA TRP A 17 -3.62 16.31 -5.01
C TRP A 17 -2.60 16.89 -6.00
N THR A 18 -2.84 16.75 -7.30
CA THR A 18 -1.96 17.27 -8.35
C THR A 18 -1.84 18.80 -8.27
N VAL A 19 -2.97 19.51 -8.18
CA VAL A 19 -2.96 20.98 -8.07
C VAL A 19 -2.33 21.42 -6.76
N ARG A 20 -2.58 20.71 -5.65
CA ARG A 20 -1.93 20.99 -4.36
C ARG A 20 -0.42 20.80 -4.43
N ASN A 21 0.06 19.76 -5.11
CA ASN A 21 1.49 19.52 -5.29
C ASN A 21 2.14 20.63 -6.12
N ALA A 22 1.51 21.07 -7.22
CA ALA A 22 2.01 22.16 -8.04
C ALA A 22 2.13 23.46 -7.23
N ILE A 23 1.07 23.87 -6.53
CA ILE A 23 1.08 25.08 -5.69
C ILE A 23 2.13 24.93 -4.58
N ALA A 24 2.20 23.77 -3.90
CA ALA A 24 3.18 23.51 -2.84
C ALA A 24 4.63 23.69 -3.32
N GLN A 25 4.93 23.23 -4.54
CA GLN A 25 6.25 23.40 -5.16
C GLN A 25 6.54 24.86 -5.49
N GLU A 26 5.56 25.61 -6.01
CA GLU A 26 5.72 27.03 -6.34
C GLU A 26 5.96 27.91 -5.11
N VAL A 27 5.25 27.65 -4.01
CA VAL A 27 5.32 28.47 -2.79
C VAL A 27 6.26 27.90 -1.71
N ASP A 28 6.96 26.80 -2.00
CA ASP A 28 7.85 26.07 -1.09
C ASP A 28 7.23 25.80 0.30
N ILE A 29 6.00 25.28 0.31
CA ILE A 29 5.26 24.97 1.53
C ILE A 29 4.80 23.52 1.48
N SER A 30 4.86 22.84 2.63
CA SER A 30 4.33 21.49 2.75
C SER A 30 2.85 21.40 2.34
N GLN A 31 2.55 20.44 1.48
CA GLN A 31 1.22 20.25 0.90
C GLN A 31 0.08 20.25 1.92
N GLY A 32 0.27 19.57 3.06
CA GLY A 32 -0.74 19.48 4.12
C GLY A 32 -1.12 20.81 4.78
N ARG A 33 -0.26 21.84 4.67
CA ARG A 33 -0.58 23.22 5.12
C ARG A 33 -1.52 23.95 4.16
N LEU A 34 -1.45 23.64 2.85
CA LEU A 34 -2.31 24.24 1.83
C LEU A 34 -3.71 23.61 1.81
N LEU A 35 -3.77 22.28 1.85
CA LEU A 35 -5.04 21.54 1.94
C LEU A 35 -4.77 20.17 2.57
N SER A 36 -5.40 19.90 3.72
CA SER A 36 -5.18 18.63 4.42
C SER A 36 -5.77 17.43 3.67
N ASP A 37 -5.22 16.23 3.89
CA ASP A 37 -5.75 15.01 3.29
C ASP A 37 -7.19 14.73 3.72
N ALA A 38 -7.55 15.07 4.97
CA ALA A 38 -8.93 15.00 5.46
C ALA A 38 -9.86 15.93 4.67
N ALA A 39 -9.41 17.16 4.38
CA ALA A 39 -10.16 18.11 3.56
C ALA A 39 -10.35 17.60 2.13
N ILE A 40 -9.33 17.02 1.50
CA ILE A 40 -9.44 16.42 0.16
C ILE A 40 -10.49 15.29 0.16
N VAL A 41 -10.46 14.41 1.16
CA VAL A 41 -11.43 13.30 1.26
C VAL A 41 -12.85 13.82 1.45
N GLU A 42 -13.05 14.84 2.29
CA GLU A 42 -14.37 15.43 2.54
C GLU A 42 -14.91 16.10 1.28
N ILE A 43 -14.09 16.92 0.61
CA ILE A 43 -14.43 17.56 -0.67
C ILE A 43 -14.82 16.51 -1.71
N ALA A 44 -14.01 15.47 -1.90
CA ALA A 44 -14.31 14.42 -2.87
C ALA A 44 -15.60 13.66 -2.53
N THR A 45 -15.90 13.46 -1.24
CA THR A 45 -17.13 12.81 -0.79
C THR A 45 -18.35 13.66 -1.10
N VAL A 46 -18.30 14.97 -0.81
CA VAL A 46 -19.42 15.90 -1.04
C VAL A 46 -19.61 16.23 -2.51
N ALA A 47 -18.52 16.43 -3.27
CA ALA A 47 -18.54 16.77 -4.70
C ALA A 47 -19.29 15.73 -5.55
N HIS A 48 -19.34 14.48 -5.09
CA HIS A 48 -20.11 13.42 -5.73
C HIS A 48 -21.64 13.64 -5.67
N THR A 49 -22.13 14.25 -4.59
CA THR A 49 -23.58 14.42 -4.35
C THR A 49 -24.04 15.85 -4.59
N LYS A 50 -23.16 16.83 -4.40
CA LYS A 50 -23.46 18.26 -4.55
C LYS A 50 -22.35 18.94 -5.32
N THR A 51 -22.71 19.75 -6.31
CA THR A 51 -21.73 20.52 -7.06
C THR A 51 -21.14 21.63 -6.18
N ILE A 52 -19.82 21.70 -6.10
CA ILE A 52 -19.09 22.73 -5.38
C ILE A 52 -18.63 23.76 -6.41
N LYS A 53 -19.36 24.88 -6.55
CA LYS A 53 -19.05 25.93 -7.54
C LYS A 53 -18.55 27.23 -6.93
N THR A 54 -18.84 27.46 -5.65
CA THR A 54 -18.53 28.73 -4.99
C THR A 54 -17.62 28.52 -3.79
N LYS A 55 -16.89 29.57 -3.40
CA LYS A 55 -16.09 29.57 -2.17
C LYS A 55 -16.95 29.24 -0.94
N LYS A 56 -18.20 29.70 -0.90
CA LYS A 56 -19.16 29.42 0.18
C LYS A 56 -19.51 27.93 0.26
N ASP A 57 -19.63 27.24 -0.88
CA ASP A 57 -19.86 25.80 -0.91
C ASP A 57 -18.65 25.02 -0.38
N LEU A 58 -17.45 25.47 -0.74
CA LEU A 58 -16.20 24.89 -0.22
C LEU A 58 -16.09 25.09 1.29
N GLU A 59 -16.35 26.29 1.79
CA GLU A 59 -16.38 26.61 3.22
C GLU A 59 -17.38 25.75 3.99
N ARG A 60 -18.60 25.57 3.45
CA ARG A 60 -19.63 24.71 4.06
C ARG A 60 -19.18 23.26 4.14
N THR A 61 -18.51 22.76 3.10
CA THR A 61 -17.97 21.40 3.03
C THR A 61 -16.87 21.18 4.06
N LEU A 62 -16.01 22.18 4.28
CA LEU A 62 -14.85 22.09 5.17
C LEU A 62 -15.17 22.45 6.62
N ARG A 63 -16.34 23.05 6.91
CA ARG A 63 -16.78 23.44 8.25
C ARG A 63 -16.65 22.35 9.32
N PRO A 64 -17.04 21.10 9.06
CA PRO A 64 -16.92 20.04 10.06
C PRO A 64 -15.47 19.73 10.49
N LEU A 65 -14.49 20.06 9.65
CA LEU A 65 -13.06 19.80 9.91
C LEU A 65 -12.34 20.98 10.58
N GLY A 66 -13.05 22.10 10.77
CA GLY A 66 -12.46 23.39 11.15
C GLY A 66 -11.90 24.15 9.95
N LEU A 67 -12.37 25.38 9.74
CA LEU A 67 -11.88 26.22 8.65
C LEU A 67 -10.49 26.75 8.98
N ARG A 68 -9.57 26.60 8.04
CA ARG A 68 -8.27 27.27 8.07
C ARG A 68 -8.24 28.29 6.93
N ALA A 69 -7.86 29.53 7.24
CA ALA A 69 -7.81 30.61 6.25
C ALA A 69 -6.99 30.21 5.01
N ARG A 70 -5.85 29.55 5.24
CA ARG A 70 -4.95 29.08 4.18
C ARG A 70 -5.56 28.07 3.20
N TRP A 71 -6.55 27.29 3.61
CA TRP A 71 -7.26 26.38 2.70
C TRP A 71 -8.07 27.15 1.65
N LEU A 72 -8.52 28.35 2.01
CA LEU A 72 -9.40 29.18 1.20
C LEU A 72 -8.65 30.21 0.34
N GLU A 73 -7.35 30.40 0.57
CA GLU A 73 -6.49 31.26 -0.25
C GLU A 73 -6.50 30.82 -1.73
N ASN A 74 -6.45 29.51 -1.96
CA ASN A 74 -6.46 28.89 -3.30
C ASN A 74 -7.83 28.32 -3.70
N ALA A 75 -8.92 28.87 -3.16
CA ALA A 75 -10.28 28.33 -3.35
C ALA A 75 -10.69 28.19 -4.83
N ALA A 76 -10.31 29.15 -5.67
CA ALA A 76 -10.59 29.09 -7.11
C ALA A 76 -9.90 27.89 -7.77
N SER A 77 -8.62 27.66 -7.47
CA SER A 77 -7.86 26.52 -8.00
C SER A 77 -8.46 25.19 -7.57
N TRP A 78 -8.94 25.07 -6.33
CA TRP A 78 -9.63 23.86 -5.86
C TRP A 78 -10.94 23.63 -6.59
N ILE A 79 -11.78 24.67 -6.74
CA ILE A 79 -13.09 24.57 -7.41
C ILE A 79 -12.92 24.18 -8.88
N ASN A 80 -11.94 24.78 -9.57
CA ASN A 80 -11.61 24.44 -10.95
C ASN A 80 -11.16 22.98 -11.05
N ALA A 81 -10.22 22.54 -10.20
CA ALA A 81 -9.76 21.16 -10.18
C ALA A 81 -10.88 20.13 -9.97
N ILE A 82 -11.84 20.43 -9.09
CA ILE A 82 -13.02 19.58 -8.86
C ILE A 82 -13.90 19.53 -10.11
N SER A 83 -14.14 20.71 -10.71
CA SER A 83 -15.01 20.83 -11.89
C SER A 83 -14.42 20.11 -13.09
N ASP A 84 -13.12 20.29 -13.34
CA ASP A 84 -12.38 19.61 -14.40
C ASP A 84 -12.39 18.09 -14.19
N ALA A 85 -12.15 17.63 -12.96
CA ALA A 85 -12.17 16.20 -12.63
C ALA A 85 -13.54 15.54 -12.86
N LEU A 86 -14.63 16.26 -12.58
CA LEU A 86 -16.00 15.78 -12.78
C LEU A 86 -16.45 15.88 -14.25
N ALA A 87 -15.80 16.71 -15.07
CA ALA A 87 -16.05 16.82 -16.50
C ALA A 87 -15.33 15.73 -17.32
N LEU A 88 -14.35 15.04 -16.74
CA LEU A 88 -13.68 13.90 -17.39
C LEU A 88 -14.67 12.76 -17.67
N GLY A 89 -14.49 12.10 -18.81
CA GLY A 89 -15.20 10.85 -19.14
C GLY A 89 -14.88 9.73 -18.14
N GLU A 90 -15.82 8.81 -17.95
CA GLU A 90 -15.67 7.71 -16.98
C GLU A 90 -14.48 6.78 -17.28
N ASP A 91 -14.07 6.71 -18.55
CA ASP A 91 -12.90 6.01 -19.05
C ASP A 91 -11.58 6.62 -18.53
N GLN A 92 -11.57 7.93 -18.26
CA GLN A 92 -10.41 8.68 -17.78
C GLN A 92 -10.30 8.74 -16.25
N TRP A 93 -11.32 8.25 -15.54
CA TRP A 93 -11.30 8.19 -14.08
C TRP A 93 -10.33 7.12 -13.58
N PRO A 94 -9.58 7.39 -12.49
CA PRO A 94 -8.72 6.39 -11.88
C PRO A 94 -9.48 5.10 -11.56
N GLN A 95 -8.79 3.96 -11.66
CA GLN A 95 -9.32 2.68 -11.20
C GLN A 95 -9.25 2.62 -9.66
N VAL A 96 -10.28 2.03 -9.02
CA VAL A 96 -10.35 1.91 -7.54
C VAL A 96 -9.29 0.98 -6.98
N ARG A 97 -8.91 -0.01 -7.78
CA ARG A 97 -7.77 -0.88 -7.53
C ARG A 97 -6.90 -0.76 -8.77
N SER A 98 -5.69 -0.24 -8.61
CA SER A 98 -4.62 -0.67 -9.50
C SER A 98 -4.38 -2.15 -9.22
N ASP A 99 -3.99 -2.93 -10.22
CA ASP A 99 -3.33 -4.22 -9.99
C ASP A 99 -2.03 -3.92 -9.24
N SER A 100 -2.14 -3.78 -7.91
CA SER A 100 -0.98 -3.67 -7.07
C SER A 100 -0.30 -5.02 -7.14
N ASP A 101 0.99 -5.03 -7.45
CA ASP A 101 1.91 -6.17 -7.34
C ASP A 101 2.11 -6.60 -5.86
N SER A 102 1.07 -6.41 -5.04
CA SER A 102 1.02 -6.73 -3.63
C SER A 102 0.48 -8.14 -3.49
N LEU A 103 1.30 -9.00 -2.93
CA LEU A 103 0.90 -10.34 -2.57
C LEU A 103 -0.30 -10.32 -1.59
N PRO A 104 -1.20 -11.32 -1.64
CA PRO A 104 -2.28 -11.41 -0.66
C PRO A 104 -1.75 -11.48 0.79
N PRO A 105 -2.51 -11.04 1.79
CA PRO A 105 -2.14 -11.18 3.20
C PRO A 105 -1.87 -12.65 3.60
N LEU A 106 -0.88 -12.90 4.47
CA LEU A 106 -0.51 -14.27 4.87
C LEU A 106 -1.67 -15.07 5.47
N LYS A 107 -2.60 -14.43 6.19
CA LYS A 107 -3.79 -15.10 6.74
C LYS A 107 -4.61 -15.79 5.64
N ILE A 108 -4.72 -15.14 4.48
CA ILE A 108 -5.44 -15.69 3.31
C ILE A 108 -4.67 -16.87 2.71
N TRP A 109 -3.34 -16.91 2.81
CA TRP A 109 -2.54 -18.00 2.24
C TRP A 109 -2.84 -19.31 2.96
N ARG A 110 -2.88 -19.30 4.29
CA ARG A 110 -3.20 -20.50 5.08
C ARG A 110 -4.57 -21.10 4.73
N GLU A 111 -5.56 -20.25 4.49
CA GLU A 111 -6.95 -20.67 4.26
C GLU A 111 -7.24 -21.01 2.79
N ARG A 112 -6.68 -20.26 1.84
CA ARG A 112 -7.04 -20.34 0.41
C ARG A 112 -5.92 -20.82 -0.51
N PHE A 113 -4.67 -20.76 -0.06
CA PHE A 113 -3.48 -21.12 -0.86
C PHE A 113 -2.51 -22.00 -0.05
N PRO A 114 -2.97 -23.15 0.47
CA PRO A 114 -2.15 -24.02 1.33
C PRO A 114 -0.89 -24.54 0.63
N ASP A 115 -0.97 -24.72 -0.69
CA ASP A 115 0.13 -25.09 -1.60
C ASP A 115 1.25 -24.04 -1.64
N LYS A 116 0.93 -22.77 -1.38
CA LYS A 116 1.92 -21.66 -1.28
C LYS A 116 2.35 -21.42 0.16
N TYR A 117 1.46 -21.71 1.11
CA TYR A 117 1.71 -21.53 2.53
C TYR A 117 2.71 -22.54 3.07
N ALA A 118 2.62 -23.82 2.67
CA ALA A 118 3.53 -24.86 3.12
C ALA A 118 5.00 -24.52 2.80
N PRO A 119 5.38 -24.24 1.54
CA PRO A 119 6.74 -23.80 1.21
C PRO A 119 7.21 -22.57 2.00
N LEU A 120 6.33 -21.61 2.24
CA LEU A 120 6.67 -20.40 2.98
C LEU A 120 7.08 -20.70 4.42
N THR A 121 6.39 -21.64 5.09
CA THR A 121 6.73 -22.01 6.47
C THR A 121 8.10 -22.68 6.56
N HIS A 122 8.40 -23.61 5.65
CA HIS A 122 9.70 -24.27 5.55
C HIS A 122 10.82 -23.30 5.20
N ALA A 123 10.59 -22.42 4.22
CA ALA A 123 11.56 -21.39 3.83
C ALA A 123 11.96 -20.52 5.02
N LYS A 124 10.97 -20.05 5.80
CA LYS A 124 11.24 -19.25 7.00
C LYS A 124 12.05 -20.02 8.04
N ALA A 125 11.72 -21.28 8.31
CA ALA A 125 12.46 -22.10 9.27
C ALA A 125 13.92 -22.32 8.84
N LEU A 126 14.14 -22.73 7.59
CA LEU A 126 15.47 -22.99 7.04
C LEU A 126 16.33 -21.72 7.00
N LEU A 127 15.76 -20.60 6.56
CA LEU A 127 16.48 -19.33 6.51
C LEU A 127 16.77 -18.78 7.91
N SER A 128 15.86 -18.95 8.87
CA SER A 128 16.07 -18.56 10.27
C SER A 128 17.19 -19.38 10.91
N ALA A 129 17.22 -20.69 10.66
CA ALA A 129 18.31 -21.56 11.12
C ALA A 129 19.66 -21.13 10.50
N LYS A 130 19.68 -20.83 9.20
CA LYS A 130 20.90 -20.38 8.52
C LYS A 130 21.39 -19.02 8.99
N ALA A 131 20.47 -18.08 9.23
CA ALA A 131 20.79 -16.77 9.79
C ALA A 131 21.42 -16.90 11.19
N THR A 132 20.90 -17.82 12.01
CA THR A 132 21.45 -18.14 13.35
C THR A 132 22.85 -18.74 13.25
N GLU A 133 23.09 -19.67 12.32
CA GLU A 133 24.42 -20.26 12.08
C GLU A 133 25.45 -19.20 11.67
N LEU A 134 25.03 -18.22 10.87
CA LEU A 134 25.88 -17.14 10.36
C LEU A 134 26.01 -15.95 11.31
N ASP A 135 25.32 -15.98 12.46
CA ASP A 135 25.24 -14.88 13.44
C ASP A 135 24.84 -13.52 12.81
N ILE A 136 23.84 -13.56 11.92
CA ILE A 136 23.28 -12.37 11.28
C ILE A 136 21.75 -12.33 11.41
N PRO A 137 21.14 -11.14 11.55
CA PRO A 137 19.68 -11.03 11.48
C PRO A 137 19.13 -11.52 10.13
N LEU A 138 18.00 -12.23 10.17
CA LEU A 138 17.36 -12.79 8.97
C LEU A 138 17.04 -11.71 7.94
N GLU A 139 16.55 -10.55 8.38
CA GLU A 139 16.24 -9.40 7.53
C GLU A 139 17.47 -8.82 6.81
N ASN A 140 18.67 -9.00 7.38
CA ASN A 140 19.93 -8.61 6.75
C ASN A 140 20.41 -9.68 5.76
N MET A 141 20.13 -10.96 6.03
CA MET A 141 20.46 -12.06 5.14
C MET A 141 19.62 -12.02 3.87
N ILE A 142 18.30 -11.80 3.97
CA ILE A 142 17.40 -11.76 2.83
C ILE A 142 16.14 -10.93 3.11
N THR A 143 15.71 -10.13 2.13
CA THR A 143 14.47 -9.35 2.26
C THR A 143 13.25 -10.27 2.41
N PRO A 144 12.43 -10.14 3.48
CA PRO A 144 11.28 -11.03 3.71
C PRO A 144 10.23 -11.02 2.59
N GLU A 145 10.12 -9.93 1.83
CA GLU A 145 9.27 -9.85 0.64
C GLU A 145 9.75 -10.78 -0.47
N TYR A 146 11.07 -10.97 -0.63
CA TYR A 146 11.61 -11.86 -1.67
C TYR A 146 11.23 -13.30 -1.39
N ILE A 147 11.33 -13.74 -0.14
CA ILE A 147 10.88 -15.08 0.30
C ILE A 147 9.41 -15.27 -0.11
N ARG A 148 8.55 -14.30 0.22
CA ARG A 148 7.11 -14.38 -0.11
C ARG A 148 6.88 -14.45 -1.61
N ARG A 149 7.53 -13.61 -2.41
CA ARG A 149 7.38 -13.61 -3.87
C ARG A 149 7.85 -14.92 -4.50
N ILE A 150 8.96 -15.49 -4.03
CA ILE A 150 9.45 -16.79 -4.49
C ILE A 150 8.45 -17.91 -4.15
N CYS A 151 7.98 -18.00 -2.91
CA CYS A 151 7.01 -19.01 -2.51
C CYS A 151 5.67 -18.86 -3.25
N TRP A 152 5.24 -17.62 -3.54
CA TRP A 152 4.02 -17.35 -4.28
C TRP A 152 4.12 -17.79 -5.75
N ASN A 153 5.17 -17.33 -6.44
CA ASN A 153 5.35 -17.61 -7.87
C ASN A 153 5.79 -19.05 -8.12
N ALA A 154 6.50 -19.67 -7.17
CA ALA A 154 7.07 -21.01 -7.26
C ALA A 154 7.81 -21.25 -8.60
N PRO A 155 8.88 -20.49 -8.89
CA PRO A 155 9.61 -20.62 -10.14
C PRO A 155 10.18 -22.04 -10.27
N LYS A 156 9.87 -22.73 -11.37
CA LYS A 156 10.35 -24.10 -11.62
C LYS A 156 11.83 -24.07 -11.98
N GLY A 157 12.70 -24.40 -11.03
CA GLY A 157 14.14 -24.65 -11.26
C GLY A 157 14.99 -23.41 -11.52
N ASP A 158 14.53 -22.22 -11.12
CA ASP A 158 15.31 -20.99 -11.31
C ASP A 158 15.06 -19.94 -10.21
N VAL A 159 15.23 -20.38 -8.96
CA VAL A 159 15.07 -19.49 -7.80
C VAL A 159 16.17 -18.43 -7.78
N ALA A 160 17.40 -18.79 -8.16
CA ALA A 160 18.53 -17.86 -8.20
C ALA A 160 18.30 -16.68 -9.14
N ARG A 161 17.86 -16.90 -10.40
CA ARG A 161 17.54 -15.80 -11.32
C ARG A 161 16.34 -14.99 -10.86
N SER A 162 15.35 -15.64 -10.25
CA SER A 162 14.18 -14.96 -9.69
C SER A 162 14.59 -14.01 -8.55
N LEU A 163 15.46 -14.44 -7.65
CA LEU A 163 16.03 -13.60 -6.59
C LEU A 163 16.89 -12.45 -7.14
N ALA A 164 17.71 -12.72 -8.16
CA ALA A 164 18.51 -11.69 -8.83
C ALA A 164 17.62 -10.61 -9.45
N THR A 165 16.52 -11.01 -10.10
CA THR A 165 15.53 -10.10 -10.71
C THR A 165 14.84 -9.24 -9.66
N LEU A 166 14.64 -9.76 -8.45
CA LEU A 166 14.09 -9.02 -7.31
C LEU A 166 15.10 -8.05 -6.66
N GLY A 167 16.40 -8.16 -7.02
CA GLY A 167 17.47 -7.30 -6.52
C GLY A 167 18.29 -7.89 -5.37
N ALA A 168 18.20 -9.20 -5.10
CA ALA A 168 19.08 -9.84 -4.12
C ALA A 168 20.55 -9.81 -4.59
N ARG A 169 21.49 -9.61 -3.65
CA ARG A 169 22.93 -9.62 -3.93
C ARG A 169 23.43 -11.05 -4.15
N SER A 170 24.53 -11.23 -4.88
CA SER A 170 25.08 -12.56 -5.21
C SER A 170 25.27 -13.46 -3.98
N TRP A 171 25.89 -12.94 -2.91
CA TRP A 171 26.09 -13.71 -1.68
C TRP A 171 24.77 -14.11 -0.99
N GLN A 172 23.72 -13.28 -1.08
CA GLN A 172 22.40 -13.61 -0.53
C GLN A 172 21.75 -14.72 -1.35
N ILE A 173 21.91 -14.68 -2.67
CA ILE A 173 21.40 -15.69 -3.60
C ILE A 173 22.07 -17.04 -3.34
N GLU A 174 23.40 -17.05 -3.21
CA GLU A 174 24.19 -18.27 -2.94
C GLU A 174 23.72 -18.99 -1.67
N ILE A 175 23.34 -18.24 -0.63
CA ILE A 175 22.85 -18.79 0.63
C ILE A 175 21.36 -19.17 0.54
N ALA A 176 20.52 -18.27 0.02
CA ALA A 176 19.07 -18.39 0.12
C ALA A 176 18.46 -19.29 -0.97
N ALA A 177 19.00 -19.29 -2.19
CA ALA A 177 18.45 -20.06 -3.30
C ALA A 177 18.32 -21.57 -3.01
N PRO A 178 19.37 -22.29 -2.54
CA PRO A 178 19.23 -23.73 -2.28
C PRO A 178 18.22 -24.04 -1.15
N LEU A 179 18.13 -23.18 -0.13
CA LEU A 179 17.18 -23.33 0.96
C LEU A 179 15.74 -23.11 0.49
N LEU A 180 15.53 -22.13 -0.39
CA LEU A 180 14.23 -21.83 -0.99
C LEU A 180 13.81 -22.93 -1.98
N GLU A 181 14.73 -23.47 -2.76
CA GLU A 181 14.46 -24.60 -3.66
C GLU A 181 14.03 -25.84 -2.88
N ALA A 182 14.71 -26.16 -1.78
CA ALA A 182 14.31 -27.24 -0.89
C ALA A 182 12.91 -26.99 -0.30
N ALA A 183 12.66 -25.78 0.19
CA ALA A 183 11.35 -25.41 0.77
C ALA A 183 10.21 -25.48 -0.26
N LEU A 184 10.45 -25.17 -1.53
CA LEU A 184 9.43 -25.21 -2.59
C LEU A 184 8.92 -26.63 -2.90
N LEU A 185 9.65 -27.67 -2.47
CA LEU A 185 9.23 -29.07 -2.62
C LEU A 185 8.27 -29.53 -1.51
N GLU A 186 8.16 -28.75 -0.43
CA GLU A 186 7.38 -29.12 0.74
C GLU A 186 5.89 -28.85 0.55
N THR A 187 5.07 -29.84 0.89
CA THR A 187 3.61 -29.80 0.67
C THR A 187 2.81 -29.69 1.96
N VAL A 188 3.44 -29.99 3.10
CA VAL A 188 2.83 -29.91 4.42
C VAL A 188 3.44 -28.75 5.17
N PRO A 189 2.64 -27.81 5.71
CA PRO A 189 3.17 -26.69 6.46
C PRO A 189 3.82 -27.18 7.77
N LEU A 190 4.93 -26.57 8.15
CA LEU A 190 5.46 -26.75 9.50
C LEU A 190 4.43 -26.20 10.49
N ALA A 191 4.18 -26.95 11.56
CA ALA A 191 3.42 -26.43 12.69
C ALA A 191 4.11 -25.15 13.15
N ALA A 192 3.40 -24.03 13.14
CA ALA A 192 3.96 -22.77 13.59
C ALA A 192 4.41 -22.97 15.05
N PRO A 193 5.63 -22.57 15.45
CA PRO A 193 5.83 -22.24 16.84
C PRO A 193 4.82 -21.14 17.14
N GLU A 194 3.98 -21.32 18.17
CA GLU A 194 3.09 -20.28 18.68
C GLU A 194 3.91 -19.00 18.83
N SER A 195 3.80 -18.10 17.86
CA SER A 195 4.16 -16.72 18.09
C SER A 195 3.04 -16.18 18.95
N PRO A 196 3.32 -15.69 20.17
CA PRO A 196 2.28 -15.17 21.03
C PRO A 196 1.55 -14.10 20.24
N GLU A 197 0.23 -14.21 20.18
CA GLU A 197 -0.63 -13.17 19.63
C GLU A 197 -0.22 -11.85 20.31
N PRO A 198 -0.05 -10.74 19.56
CA PRO A 198 0.09 -9.45 20.20
C PRO A 198 -1.19 -9.22 20.99
N ASP A 199 -1.04 -9.28 22.32
CA ASP A 199 -2.03 -9.03 23.34
C ASP A 199 -2.99 -7.93 22.86
N GLU A 200 -4.26 -8.29 22.63
CA GLU A 200 -5.32 -7.32 22.43
C GLU A 200 -5.35 -6.46 23.69
N ALA A 201 -4.70 -5.29 23.61
CA ALA A 201 -4.74 -4.32 24.69
C ALA A 201 -6.21 -4.09 25.09
N PRO A 202 -6.58 -4.30 26.37
CA PRO A 202 -7.97 -4.24 26.77
C PRO A 202 -8.48 -2.83 26.51
N THR A 203 -9.57 -2.76 25.76
CA THR A 203 -10.38 -1.57 25.60
C THR A 203 -10.85 -1.14 27.00
N GLN A 204 -10.21 -0.12 27.58
CA GLN A 204 -10.70 0.52 28.79
C GLN A 204 -11.74 1.59 28.42
N MET A 205 -12.80 1.57 29.22
CA MET A 205 -14.08 2.26 29.11
C MET A 205 -13.99 3.79 29.14
#